data_AF-A5KJ81-F1
#
_entry.id   AF-A5KJ81-F1
#
_cell.length_a   1.000
_cell.length_b   1.000
_cell.length_c   1.000
_cell.angle_alpha   90.00
_cell.angle_beta   90.00
_cell.angle_gamma   90.00
#
_symmetry.space_group_name_H-M   'P 1'
#
loop_
_entity.id
_entity.type
_entity.pdbx_description
1 polymer ?
#
loop_
_entity_poly.entity_id
_entity_poly.type
_entity_poly.pdbx_seq_one_letter_code
_entity_poly.pdbx_strand_id
1 'polypeptide(L)' 'MDMCMYCKNSTTFNSTTTHVVNYKNCIIVIKNVPCLECDQCGEKYYTDEVAERLELIVNMAKKLMQEIAVIDYPQVA' A
#
# COMPACT_ATOMS: atom_id res chain seq x y z
N MET A 1 5.12 -15.57 -14.95
CA MET A 1 6.17 -15.55 -13.91
C MET A 1 5.49 -16.05 -12.66
N ASP A 2 5.29 -17.36 -12.61
CA ASP A 2 4.29 -18.01 -11.75
C ASP A 2 4.95 -18.54 -10.48
N MET A 3 5.77 -17.70 -9.83
CA MET A 3 6.58 -18.11 -8.69
C MET A 3 6.76 -16.96 -7.71
N CYS A 4 6.40 -17.20 -6.45
CA CYS A 4 6.67 -16.32 -5.33
C CYS A 4 8.18 -16.09 -5.19
N MET A 5 8.59 -14.83 -5.15
CA MET A 5 10.02 -14.48 -5.07
C MET A 5 10.67 -14.88 -3.74
N TYR A 6 9.89 -15.00 -2.67
CA TYR A 6 10.37 -15.28 -1.30
C TYR A 6 10.44 -16.78 -1.00
N CYS A 7 9.33 -17.50 -1.15
CA CYS A 7 9.26 -18.93 -0.80
C CYS A 7 9.32 -19.88 -1.99
N LYS A 8 9.42 -19.36 -3.23
CA LYS A 8 9.46 -20.13 -4.49
C LYS A 8 8.22 -20.98 -4.79
N ASN A 9 7.17 -20.84 -3.99
CA ASN A 9 5.88 -21.46 -4.27
C ASN A 9 5.26 -20.88 -5.55
N SER A 10 4.53 -21.69 -6.32
CA SER A 10 3.98 -21.29 -7.62
C SER A 10 2.52 -20.86 -7.58
N THR A 11 1.86 -20.92 -6.42
CA THR A 11 0.44 -20.59 -6.27
C THR A 11 0.25 -19.25 -5.57
N THR A 12 -0.62 -18.44 -6.17
CA THR A 12 -1.14 -17.19 -5.61
C THR A 12 -2.64 -17.14 -5.82
N PHE A 13 -3.33 -16.36 -4.99
CA PHE A 13 -4.78 -16.16 -5.08
C PHE A 13 -5.11 -14.67 -4.96
N ASN A 14 -6.26 -14.27 -5.52
CA ASN A 14 -6.73 -12.90 -5.41
C ASN A 14 -7.18 -12.61 -3.97
N SER A 15 -6.63 -11.54 -3.38
CA SER A 15 -6.89 -11.08 -2.03
C SER A 15 -6.99 -9.55 -2.01
N THR A 16 -7.17 -8.97 -0.84
CA THR A 16 -7.05 -7.52 -0.64
C THR A 16 -6.15 -7.23 0.54
N THR A 17 -5.48 -6.08 0.52
CA THR A 17 -4.57 -5.66 1.59
C THR A 17 -4.72 -4.18 1.91
N THR A 18 -4.16 -3.78 3.04
CA THR A 18 -4.01 -2.36 3.40
C THR A 18 -2.62 -1.90 2.98
N HIS A 19 -2.57 -0.90 2.11
CA HIS A 19 -1.33 -0.24 1.70
C HIS A 19 -1.12 1.01 2.56
N VAL A 20 0.02 1.09 3.24
CA VAL A 20 0.36 2.19 4.14
C VAL A 20 1.55 2.94 3.57
N VAL A 21 1.40 4.25 3.40
CA VAL A 21 2.47 5.13 2.91
C VAL A 21 2.82 6.13 3.99
N ASN A 22 4.09 6.12 4.42
CA ASN A 22 4.65 7.17 5.26
C ASN A 22 5.17 8.28 4.36
N TYR A 23 4.59 9.48 4.45
CA TYR A 23 5.02 10.65 3.69
C TYR A 23 5.17 11.86 4.61
N LYS A 24 6.43 12.28 4.83
CA LYS A 24 6.79 13.31 5.81
C LYS A 24 6.22 12.95 7.20
N ASN A 25 5.41 13.83 7.79
CA ASN A 25 4.75 13.62 9.08
C ASN A 25 3.33 13.03 8.94
N CYS A 26 2.97 12.52 7.77
CA CYS A 26 1.63 11.99 7.52
C CYS A 26 1.67 10.51 7.12
N ILE A 27 0.65 9.77 7.54
CA ILE A 27 0.43 8.37 7.19
C ILE A 27 -0.82 8.29 6.30
N ILE A 28 -0.66 7.79 5.08
CA ILE A 28 -1.77 7.51 4.17
C ILE A 28 -2.10 6.03 4.28
N VAL A 29 -3.33 5.70 4.64
CA VAL A 29 -3.81 4.31 4.76
C VAL A 29 -4.85 4.03 3.68
N ILE A 30 -4.52 3.17 2.73
CA ILE A 30 -5.41 2.75 1.64
C ILE A 30 -5.85 1.32 1.91
N LYS A 31 -7.13 1.12 2.23
CA LYS A 31 -7.69 -0.20 2.55
C LYS A 31 -8.23 -0.90 1.30
N ASN A 32 -8.39 -2.22 1.39
CA ASN A 32 -9.02 -3.07 0.38
C ASN A 32 -8.36 -2.98 -1.01
N VAL A 33 -7.04 -2.79 -1.03
CA VAL A 33 -6.26 -2.75 -2.27
C VAL A 33 -6.18 -4.17 -2.85
N PRO A 34 -6.65 -4.42 -4.08
CA PRO A 34 -6.56 -5.73 -4.70
C PRO A 34 -5.09 -6.18 -4.83
N CYS A 35 -4.81 -7.43 -4.50
CA CYS A 35 -3.47 -8.00 -4.65
C CYS A 35 -3.54 -9.50 -4.94
N LEU A 36 -2.42 -10.06 -5.41
CA LEU A 36 -2.18 -11.49 -5.41
C LEU A 36 -1.43 -11.85 -4.14
N GLU A 37 -1.95 -12.79 -3.36
CA GLU A 37 -1.33 -13.26 -2.14
C GLU A 37 -0.82 -14.69 -2.33
N CYS A 38 0.41 -14.95 -1.89
CA CYS A 38 0.96 -16.31 -1.89
C CYS A 38 0.26 -17.15 -0.80
N ASP A 39 -0.29 -18.29 -1.18
CA ASP A 39 -1.01 -19.19 -0.28
C ASP A 39 -0.11 -19.86 0.79
N GLN A 40 1.20 -19.93 0.56
CA GLN A 40 2.16 -20.53 1.50
C GLN A 40 2.73 -19.51 2.50
N CYS A 41 3.24 -18.37 2.01
CA CYS A 41 3.97 -17.42 2.86
C CYS A 41 3.24 -16.08 3.09
N GLY A 42 2.09 -15.85 2.45
CA GLY A 42 1.31 -14.62 2.61
C GLY A 42 1.91 -13.37 1.95
N GLU A 43 2.93 -13.54 1.10
CA GLU A 43 3.54 -12.44 0.37
C GLU A 43 2.54 -11.85 -0.62
N LYS A 44 2.52 -10.52 -0.75
CA LYS A 44 1.54 -9.79 -1.54
C LYS A 44 2.18 -9.10 -2.73
N TYR A 45 1.55 -9.27 -3.89
CA TYR A 45 1.98 -8.70 -5.15
C TYR A 45 0.87 -7.84 -5.74
N TYR A 46 1.23 -6.70 -6.30
CA TYR A 46 0.31 -5.86 -7.06
C TYR A 46 0.53 -6.10 -8.54
N THR A 47 -0.55 -6.05 -9.32
CA THR A 47 -0.43 -5.93 -10.78
C THR A 47 0.03 -4.52 -11.14
N ASP A 48 0.55 -4.36 -12.35
CA ASP A 48 0.99 -3.04 -12.84
C ASP A 48 -0.16 -2.02 -12.78
N GLU A 49 -1.37 -2.42 -13.18
CA GLU A 49 -2.58 -1.59 -13.11
C GLU A 49 -2.88 -1.13 -11.66
N VAL A 50 -2.79 -2.03 -10.68
CA VAL A 50 -3.03 -1.68 -9.27
C VAL A 50 -1.93 -0.75 -8.76
N ALA A 51 -0.67 -0.99 -9.13
CA ALA A 51 0.45 -0.16 -8.74
C ALA A 51 0.34 1.27 -9.30
N GLU A 52 0.00 1.42 -10.58
CA GLU A 52 -0.26 2.73 -11.20
C GLU A 52 -1.41 3.46 -10.49
N ARG A 53 -2.51 2.75 -10.20
CA ARG A 53 -3.65 3.33 -9.50
C ARG A 53 -3.30 3.76 -8.07
N LEU A 54 -2.51 2.97 -7.36
CA LEU A 54 -1.99 3.33 -6.03
C LEU A 54 -1.17 4.62 -6.10
N GLU A 55 -0.29 4.75 -7.09
CA GLU A 55 0.53 5.96 -7.26
C GLU A 55 -0.35 7.20 -7.48
N LEU A 56 -1.40 7.11 -8.31
CA LEU A 56 -2.36 8.19 -8.51
C LEU A 56 -3.08 8.57 -7.21
N ILE A 57 -3.56 7.58 -6.45
CA ILE A 57 -4.26 7.81 -5.16
C ILE A 57 -3.33 8.49 -4.15
N VAL A 58 -2.11 7.99 -4.02
CA VAL A 58 -1.11 8.55 -3.11
C VAL A 58 -0.75 9.98 -3.51
N ASN A 59 -0.58 10.27 -4.80
CA ASN A 59 -0.27 11.61 -5.28
C ASN A 59 -1.44 12.59 -5.09
N MET A 60 -2.69 12.13 -5.22
CA MET A 60 -3.87 12.93 -4.87
C MET A 60 -3.92 13.22 -3.36
N ALA A 61 -3.70 12.19 -2.52
CA ALA A 61 -3.67 12.37 -1.07
C ALA A 61 -2.57 13.33 -0.62
N LYS A 62 -1.38 13.29 -1.24
CA LYS A 62 -0.30 14.24 -0.98
C LYS A 62 -0.69 15.70 -1.27
N LYS A 63 -1.49 15.94 -2.33
CA LYS A 63 -1.99 17.29 -2.66
C LYS A 63 -3.00 17.77 -1.62
N LEU A 64 -3.96 16.93 -1.25
CA LEU A 64 -4.98 17.25 -0.24
C LEU A 64 -4.38 17.48 1.16
N MET A 65 -3.28 16.80 1.50
CA MET A 65 -2.60 17.00 2.79
C MET A 65 -1.93 18.37 2.94
N GLN A 66 -1.74 19.14 1.86
CA GLN A 66 -1.36 20.55 2.00
C GLN A 66 -2.50 21.41 2.57
N GLU A 67 -3.73 20.89 2.56
CA GLU A 67 -4.95 21.58 3.03
C GLU A 67 -5.42 21.10 4.41
N ILE A 68 -4.81 20.05 4.98
CA ILE A 68 -5.17 19.47 6.29
C ILE A 68 -3.95 19.45 7.22
N ALA A 69 -4.05 20.11 8.37
CA ALA A 69 -2.98 20.12 9.37
C ALA A 69 -3.04 18.88 10.27
N VAL A 70 -1.99 18.05 10.25
CA VAL A 70 -1.76 16.99 11.23
C VAL A 70 -0.81 17.52 12.30
N ILE A 71 -1.31 17.65 13.53
CA ILE A 71 -0.53 18.17 14.66
C ILE A 71 -0.14 17.02 15.58
N ASP A 72 1.15 16.82 15.74
CA ASP A 72 1.71 15.84 16.65
C ASP A 72 1.87 16.47 18.05
N TYR A 73 1.12 15.97 19.03
CA TYR A 73 1.06 16.55 20.39
C TYR A 73 2.45 16.72 21.06
N PRO A 74 3.40 15.78 20.96
CA PRO A 74 4.75 15.92 21.51
C PRO A 74 5.64 16.91 20.76
N GLN A 75 5.29 17.34 19.53
CA GLN A 75 6.06 18.35 18.78
C GLN A 75 5.60 19.78 19.07
N VAL A 76 4.49 19.93 19.80
CA VAL A 76 3.91 21.22 20.20
C VAL A 76 4.15 21.53 21.68
N ALA A 77 4.42 20.51 22.50
CA ALA A 77 4.67 20.64 23.94
C ALA A 77 6.15 20.87 24.27
#